data_AF-A0A1H5Y8X7-F1
#
_entry.id   AF-A0A1H5Y8X7-F1
#
_cell.length_a   1.000
_cell.length_b   1.000
_cell.length_c   1.000
_cell.angle_alpha   90.00
_cell.angle_beta   90.00
_cell.angle_gamma   90.00
#
_symmetry.space_group_name_H-M   'P 1'
#
loop_
_entity.id
_entity.type
_entity.pdbx_description
1 polymer ?
#
loop_
_entity_poly.entity_id
_entity_poly.type
_entity_poly.pdbx_seq_one_letter_code
_entity_poly.pdbx_strand_id
1 'polypeptide(L)'
;MLSSYVAIGVRLVAILFFFKAVREFVGVFQFFYQGSPYGNDTSVWPVLVVALTSWAFVFILWFSAQGIGRLMASGGIDAKPEKMPPVSLLSVFVAAIGLFVFWYGMVDALYYISVIIMGQELGVARMSIEIKANMLATAFEVISGAFLVLKARTVAGKINDVAR
;
A
#
# COMPACT_ATOMS: atom_id res chain seq x y z
N MET A 1 -6.02 4.59 24.91
CA MET A 1 -5.67 3.28 24.29
C MET A 1 -6.35 3.00 22.95
N LEU A 2 -7.48 3.64 22.62
CA LEU A 2 -8.09 3.56 21.27
C LEU A 2 -7.06 3.88 20.16
N SER A 3 -6.26 4.92 20.40
CA SER A 3 -5.15 5.35 19.54
C SER A 3 -3.98 4.39 19.51
N SER A 4 -3.72 3.66 20.60
CA SER A 4 -2.61 2.71 20.73
C SER A 4 -2.86 1.48 19.88
N TYR A 5 -4.07 0.91 19.90
CA TYR A 5 -4.41 -0.24 19.06
C TYR A 5 -4.47 0.10 17.58
N VAL A 6 -5.00 1.28 17.22
CA VAL A 6 -4.96 1.77 15.83
C VAL A 6 -3.52 2.02 15.40
N ALA A 7 -2.69 2.67 16.23
CA ALA A 7 -1.28 2.88 15.93
C ALA A 7 -0.50 1.55 15.81
N ILE A 8 -0.81 0.55 16.63
CA ILE A 8 -0.25 -0.81 16.52
C ILE A 8 -0.68 -1.45 15.19
N GLY A 9 -1.96 -1.35 14.82
CA GLY A 9 -2.48 -1.86 13.55
C GLY A 9 -1.79 -1.21 12.34
N VAL A 10 -1.67 0.12 12.33
CA VAL A 10 -0.95 0.86 11.27
C VAL A 10 0.52 0.48 11.24
N ARG A 11 1.18 0.27 12.40
CA ARG A 11 2.57 -0.22 12.46
C ARG A 11 2.71 -1.63 11.91
N LEU A 12 1.78 -2.54 12.20
CA LEU A 12 1.79 -3.90 11.64
C LEU A 12 1.66 -3.86 10.11
N VAL A 13 0.75 -3.02 9.58
CA VAL A 13 0.64 -2.80 8.13
C VAL A 13 1.94 -2.21 7.55
N ALA A 14 2.54 -1.24 8.23
CA ALA A 14 3.82 -0.65 7.80
C ALA A 14 4.95 -1.68 7.79
N ILE A 15 4.99 -2.62 8.74
CA ILE A 15 5.96 -3.73 8.77
C ILE A 15 5.74 -4.68 7.58
N LEU A 16 4.50 -5.02 7.26
CA LEU A 16 4.20 -5.84 6.09
C LEU A 16 4.67 -5.16 4.80
N PHE A 17 4.44 -3.84 4.69
CA PHE A 17 4.90 -3.07 3.54
C PHE A 17 6.43 -2.95 3.49
N PHE A 18 7.08 -2.87 4.64
CA PHE A 18 8.54 -2.83 4.72
C PHE A 18 9.17 -4.04 4.02
N PHE A 19 8.68 -5.26 4.30
CA PHE A 19 9.21 -6.46 3.65
C PHE A 19 9.03 -6.45 2.12
N LYS A 20 7.89 -5.97 1.61
CA LYS A 20 7.70 -5.87 0.15
C LYS A 20 8.50 -4.71 -0.46
N ALA A 21 8.67 -3.58 0.23
CA ALA A 21 9.56 -2.49 -0.22
C ALA A 21 11.03 -2.94 -0.31
N VAL A 22 11.49 -3.79 0.62
CA VAL A 22 12.81 -4.42 0.53
C VAL A 22 12.93 -5.26 -0.74
N ARG A 23 11.91 -6.06 -1.08
CA ARG A 23 11.89 -6.85 -2.32
C ARG A 23 12.00 -5.97 -3.57
N GLU A 24 11.23 -4.90 -3.67
CA GLU A 24 11.29 -3.97 -4.81
C GLU A 24 12.69 -3.32 -4.94
N PHE A 25 13.28 -2.98 -3.80
CA PHE A 25 14.62 -2.38 -3.76
C PHE A 25 15.72 -3.37 -4.15
N VAL A 26 15.57 -4.66 -3.82
CA VAL A 26 16.46 -5.71 -4.33
C VAL A 26 16.35 -5.83 -5.86
N GLY A 27 15.15 -5.70 -6.43
CA GLY A 27 14.96 -5.68 -7.88
C GLY A 27 15.73 -4.54 -8.57
N VAL A 28 15.73 -3.35 -7.96
CA VAL A 28 16.58 -2.23 -8.41
C VAL A 28 18.07 -2.57 -8.34
N PHE A 29 18.52 -3.18 -7.24
CA PHE A 29 19.92 -3.57 -7.10
C PHE A 29 20.37 -4.57 -8.17
N GLN A 30 19.52 -5.54 -8.52
CA GLN A 30 19.80 -6.49 -9.61
C GLN A 30 20.01 -5.78 -10.95
N PHE A 31 19.19 -4.78 -11.25
CA PHE A 31 19.34 -3.94 -12.46
C PHE A 31 20.70 -3.22 -12.52
N PHE A 32 21.16 -2.66 -11.40
CA PHE A 32 22.44 -1.95 -11.36
C PHE A 32 23.66 -2.88 -11.42
N TYR A 33 23.58 -4.07 -10.81
CA TYR A 33 24.72 -4.98 -10.68
C TYR A 33 24.86 -5.98 -11.83
N GLN A 34 23.75 -6.52 -12.35
CA GLN A 34 23.76 -7.52 -13.42
C GLN A 34 23.61 -6.89 -14.82
N GLY A 35 23.45 -5.57 -14.88
CA GLY A 35 23.03 -4.86 -16.08
C GLY A 35 21.51 -4.96 -16.28
N SER A 36 20.98 -4.07 -17.12
CA SER A 36 19.56 -4.10 -17.47
C SER A 36 19.23 -5.43 -18.17
N PRO A 37 18.28 -6.25 -17.67
CA PRO A 37 17.78 -7.41 -18.41
C PRO A 37 17.13 -7.03 -19.76
N TYR A 38 16.90 -5.74 -19.99
CA TYR A 38 16.32 -5.18 -21.21
C TYR A 38 17.35 -4.56 -22.17
N GLY A 39 18.66 -4.61 -21.82
CA GLY A 39 19.75 -4.04 -22.61
C GLY A 39 20.22 -2.66 -22.13
N ASN A 40 21.40 -2.23 -22.59
CA ASN A 40 22.05 -0.99 -22.14
C ASN A 40 21.31 0.30 -22.54
N ASP A 41 20.36 0.22 -23.47
CA ASP A 41 19.63 1.38 -24.00
C ASP A 41 18.35 1.71 -23.20
N THR A 42 17.96 0.87 -22.25
CA THR A 42 16.72 1.08 -21.47
C THR A 42 16.97 1.88 -20.20
N SER A 43 16.12 2.88 -19.96
CA SER A 43 16.22 3.71 -18.76
C SER A 43 15.86 2.93 -17.49
N VAL A 44 16.71 3.01 -16.45
CA VAL A 44 16.47 2.39 -15.13
C VAL A 44 15.55 3.25 -14.24
N TRP A 45 15.28 4.50 -14.65
CA TRP A 45 14.49 5.46 -13.89
C TRP A 45 13.09 4.96 -13.49
N PRO A 46 12.31 4.30 -14.35
CA PRO A 46 10.99 3.82 -13.99
C PRO A 46 11.01 2.82 -12.82
N VAL A 47 11.95 1.87 -12.83
CA VAL A 47 12.12 0.86 -11.76
C VAL A 47 12.52 1.52 -10.44
N LEU A 48 13.40 2.52 -10.50
CA LEU A 48 13.76 3.33 -9.34
C LEU A 48 12.55 4.05 -8.73
N VAL A 49 11.67 4.62 -9.56
CA VAL A 49 10.45 5.30 -9.09
C VAL A 49 9.53 4.34 -8.34
N VAL A 50 9.35 3.11 -8.83
CA VAL A 50 8.54 2.07 -8.16
C VAL A 50 9.10 1.75 -6.76
N ALA A 51 10.42 1.51 -6.67
CA ALA A 51 11.06 1.19 -5.41
C ALA A 51 11.03 2.36 -4.42
N LEU A 52 11.35 3.58 -4.88
CA LEU A 52 11.32 4.78 -4.05
C LEU A 52 9.90 5.08 -3.55
N THR A 53 8.89 4.89 -4.39
CA THR A 53 7.49 5.10 -3.98
C THR A 53 7.05 4.06 -2.94
N SER A 54 7.47 2.81 -3.11
CA SER A 54 7.22 1.74 -2.14
C SER A 54 7.81 2.09 -0.76
N TRP A 55 9.05 2.58 -0.72
CA TRP A 55 9.69 3.06 0.51
C TRP A 55 9.03 4.30 1.08
N ALA A 56 8.66 5.27 0.25
CA ALA A 56 7.96 6.48 0.68
C ALA A 56 6.66 6.12 1.42
N PHE A 57 5.88 5.16 0.90
CA PHE A 57 4.68 4.68 1.56
C PHE A 57 4.95 4.03 2.93
N VAL A 58 5.98 3.20 3.04
CA VAL A 58 6.39 2.60 4.32
C VAL A 58 6.70 3.70 5.35
N PHE A 59 7.49 4.70 4.96
CA PHE A 59 7.83 5.80 5.86
C PHE A 59 6.62 6.64 6.24
N ILE A 60 5.77 7.00 5.28
CA ILE A 60 4.53 7.75 5.53
C ILE A 60 3.65 7.01 6.55
N LEU A 61 3.46 5.70 6.38
CA LEU A 61 2.65 4.89 7.31
C LEU A 61 3.30 4.74 8.68
N TRP A 62 4.61 4.53 8.71
CA TRP A 62 5.36 4.41 9.97
C TRP A 62 5.29 5.70 10.79
N PHE A 63 5.57 6.85 10.16
CA PHE A 63 5.55 8.14 10.85
C PHE A 63 4.13 8.64 11.14
N SER A 64 3.15 8.34 10.28
CA SER A 64 1.75 8.66 10.59
C SER A 64 1.23 7.85 11.77
N ALA A 65 1.62 6.58 11.93
CA ALA A 65 1.29 5.81 13.14
C ALA A 65 1.87 6.44 14.41
N GLN A 66 3.08 7.00 14.33
CA GLN A 66 3.68 7.75 15.43
C GLN A 66 2.97 9.08 15.71
N GLY A 67 2.60 9.82 14.67
CA GLY A 67 1.86 11.08 14.76
C GLY A 67 0.49 10.88 15.40
N ILE A 68 -0.27 9.88 14.94
CA ILE A 68 -1.55 9.43 15.50
C ILE A 68 -1.39 9.04 16.98
N GLY A 69 -0.32 8.31 17.31
CA GLY A 69 -0.01 7.94 18.69
C GLY A 69 0.27 9.14 19.60
N ARG A 70 1.06 10.13 19.13
CA ARG A 70 1.41 11.33 19.90
C ARG A 70 0.23 12.30 20.06
N LEU A 71 -0.51 12.54 18.98
CA LEU A 71 -1.63 13.50 18.97
C LEU A 71 -2.75 13.06 19.90
N MET A 72 -2.91 11.74 20.11
CA MET A 72 -3.91 11.17 21.00
C MET A 72 -3.39 10.75 22.38
N ALA A 73 -2.07 10.68 22.59
CA ALA A 73 -1.47 10.55 23.93
C ALA A 73 -1.59 11.84 24.76
N SER A 74 -2.03 12.95 24.15
CA SER A 74 -2.38 14.21 24.82
C SER A 74 -3.47 14.06 25.91
N GLY A 75 -4.19 12.95 25.95
CA GLY A 75 -5.16 12.62 27.02
C GLY A 75 -4.56 12.01 28.30
N GLY A 76 -3.24 11.86 28.40
CA GLY A 76 -2.57 11.26 29.55
C GLY A 76 -2.64 9.73 29.60
N ILE A 77 -1.63 9.11 30.21
CA ILE A 77 -1.48 7.65 30.35
C ILE A 77 -2.57 7.07 31.28
N ASP A 78 -3.22 7.91 32.07
CA ASP A 78 -4.24 7.56 33.08
C ASP A 78 -5.70 7.67 32.59
N ALA A 79 -5.93 7.95 31.30
CA ALA A 79 -7.28 7.93 30.75
C ALA A 79 -7.89 6.51 30.87
N LYS A 80 -8.98 6.39 31.65
CA LYS A 80 -9.67 5.12 31.91
C LYS A 80 -9.97 4.38 30.59
N PRO A 81 -9.79 3.05 30.52
CA PRO A 81 -10.04 2.30 29.30
C PRO A 81 -11.53 2.37 28.94
N GLU A 82 -11.85 3.16 27.91
CA GLU A 82 -13.18 3.18 27.33
C GLU A 82 -13.34 1.96 26.41
N LYS A 83 -14.41 1.18 26.61
CA LYS A 83 -14.69 -0.01 25.78
C LYS A 83 -14.96 0.43 24.34
N MET A 84 -14.22 -0.14 23.39
CA MET A 84 -14.46 0.10 21.97
C MET A 84 -15.83 -0.44 21.55
N PRO A 85 -16.64 0.36 20.84
CA PRO A 85 -17.76 -0.17 20.09
C PRO A 85 -17.21 -1.17 19.04
N PRO A 86 -17.79 -2.38 18.90
CA PRO A 86 -17.33 -3.38 17.93
C PRO A 86 -17.21 -2.84 16.50
N VAL A 87 -18.11 -1.95 16.09
CA VAL A 87 -18.10 -1.29 14.77
C VAL A 87 -16.85 -0.42 14.56
N SER A 88 -16.37 0.27 15.60
CA SER A 88 -15.17 1.09 15.52
C SER A 88 -13.93 0.24 15.30
N LEU A 89 -13.81 -0.87 16.03
CA LEU A 89 -12.71 -1.82 15.83
C LEU A 89 -12.76 -2.44 14.42
N LEU A 90 -13.94 -2.87 13.98
CA LEU A 90 -14.14 -3.43 12.65
C LEU A 90 -13.78 -2.42 11.54
N SER A 91 -14.10 -1.13 11.73
CA SER A 91 -13.73 -0.08 10.77
C SER A 91 -12.21 0.09 10.63
N VAL A 92 -11.45 -0.12 11.71
CA VAL A 92 -9.99 -0.08 11.66
C VAL A 92 -9.45 -1.25 10.84
N PHE A 93 -10.00 -2.45 11.02
CA PHE A 93 -9.62 -3.62 10.21
C PHE A 93 -9.96 -3.43 8.72
N VAL A 94 -11.16 -2.93 8.41
CA VAL A 94 -11.54 -2.64 7.01
C VAL A 94 -10.61 -1.60 6.40
N ALA A 95 -10.27 -0.53 7.13
CA ALA A 95 -9.33 0.48 6.66
C ALA A 95 -7.93 -0.11 6.44
N ALA A 96 -7.45 -0.98 7.32
CA ALA A 96 -6.15 -1.64 7.18
C ALA A 96 -6.10 -2.56 5.94
N ILE A 97 -7.15 -3.34 5.70
CA ILE A 97 -7.29 -4.17 4.48
C ILE A 97 -7.33 -3.28 3.24
N GLY A 98 -8.14 -2.22 3.26
CA GLY A 98 -8.23 -1.28 2.15
C GLY A 98 -6.89 -0.64 1.83
N LEU A 99 -6.15 -0.24 2.86
CA LEU A 99 -4.83 0.36 2.72
C LEU A 99 -3.82 -0.65 2.14
N PHE A 100 -3.88 -1.91 2.58
CA PHE A 100 -3.09 -3.01 2.04
C PHE A 100 -3.33 -3.20 0.54
N VAL A 101 -4.60 -3.35 0.14
CA VAL A 101 -5.00 -3.55 -1.26
C VAL A 101 -4.65 -2.32 -2.11
N PHE A 102 -4.93 -1.12 -1.61
CA PHE A 102 -4.63 0.13 -2.31
C PHE A 102 -3.15 0.27 -2.61
N TRP A 103 -2.30 0.03 -1.60
CA TRP A 103 -0.87 0.12 -1.78
C TRP A 103 -0.33 -0.92 -2.75
N TYR A 104 -0.83 -2.16 -2.67
CA TYR A 104 -0.45 -3.20 -3.61
C TYR A 104 -0.78 -2.80 -5.05
N GLY A 105 -2.02 -2.35 -5.29
CA GLY A 105 -2.44 -1.87 -6.60
C GLY A 105 -1.67 -0.62 -7.07
N MET A 106 -1.29 0.29 -6.17
CA MET A 106 -0.50 1.47 -6.51
C MET A 106 0.92 1.11 -6.97
N VAL A 107 1.58 0.19 -6.27
CA VAL A 107 2.92 -0.30 -6.65
C VAL A 107 2.85 -1.03 -7.98
N ASP A 108 1.86 -1.91 -8.16
CA ASP A 108 1.65 -2.64 -9.41
C ASP A 108 1.31 -1.69 -10.57
N ALA A 109 0.54 -0.63 -10.32
CA ALA A 109 0.23 0.38 -11.34
C ALA A 109 1.50 1.10 -11.81
N LEU A 110 2.36 1.51 -10.88
CA LEU A 110 3.65 2.12 -11.21
C LEU A 110 4.56 1.14 -11.95
N TYR A 111 4.55 -0.13 -11.56
CA TYR A 111 5.27 -1.19 -12.28
C TYR A 111 4.79 -1.32 -13.72
N TYR A 112 3.47 -1.43 -13.97
CA TYR A 112 2.96 -1.55 -15.33
C TYR A 112 3.15 -0.29 -16.17
N ILE A 113 3.08 0.90 -15.56
CA ILE A 113 3.47 2.16 -16.22
C ILE A 113 4.94 2.08 -16.64
N SER A 114 5.82 1.59 -15.75
CA SER A 114 7.24 1.40 -16.05
C SER A 114 7.47 0.44 -17.22
N VAL A 115 6.76 -0.70 -17.22
CA VAL A 115 6.79 -1.68 -18.32
C VAL A 115 6.35 -1.05 -19.64
N ILE A 116 5.32 -0.19 -19.64
CA ILE A 116 4.86 0.50 -20.85
C ILE A 116 5.93 1.46 -21.38
N ILE A 117 6.53 2.28 -20.51
CA ILE A 117 7.57 3.24 -20.89
C ILE A 117 8.76 2.50 -21.48
N MET A 118 9.27 1.47 -20.79
CA MET A 118 10.40 0.67 -21.26
C MET A 118 10.07 -0.09 -22.56
N GLY A 119 8.85 -0.60 -22.69
CA GLY A 119 8.40 -1.26 -23.92
C GLY A 119 8.36 -0.32 -25.12
N GLN A 120 7.98 0.95 -24.92
CA GLN A 120 8.02 1.98 -25.95
C GLN A 120 9.45 2.33 -26.34
N GLU A 121 10.37 2.48 -25.38
CA GLU A 121 11.81 2.71 -25.64
C GLU A 121 12.43 1.60 -26.49
N LEU A 122 11.99 0.35 -26.31
CA LEU A 122 12.50 -0.83 -27.01
C LEU A 122 11.75 -1.15 -28.32
N GLY A 123 10.78 -0.32 -28.73
CA GLY A 123 9.98 -0.56 -29.94
C GLY A 123 9.06 -1.79 -29.87
N VAL A 124 8.77 -2.29 -28.66
CA VAL A 124 7.91 -3.45 -28.45
C VAL A 124 6.44 -3.02 -28.56
N ALA A 125 5.87 -3.20 -29.74
CA ALA A 125 4.50 -2.73 -30.05
C ALA A 125 3.37 -3.59 -29.46
N ARG A 126 3.65 -4.82 -28.99
CA ARG A 126 2.62 -5.77 -28.53
C ARG A 126 2.83 -6.22 -27.09
N MET A 127 2.03 -5.67 -26.17
CA MET A 127 1.81 -6.27 -24.85
C MET A 127 0.96 -7.55 -24.96
N SER A 128 1.33 -8.57 -24.17
CA SER A 128 0.56 -9.79 -24.05
C SER A 128 -0.83 -9.52 -23.46
N ILE A 129 -1.79 -10.42 -23.74
CA ILE A 129 -3.15 -10.36 -23.18
C ILE A 129 -3.11 -10.44 -21.66
N GLU A 130 -2.20 -11.26 -21.11
CA GLU A 130 -2.00 -11.43 -19.68
C GLU A 130 -1.59 -10.11 -19.00
N ILE A 131 -0.63 -9.36 -19.57
CA ILE A 131 -0.22 -8.06 -19.02
C ILE A 131 -1.41 -7.10 -19.01
N LYS A 132 -2.20 -7.05 -20.09
CA LYS A 132 -3.39 -6.18 -20.16
C LYS A 132 -4.45 -6.57 -19.12
N ALA A 133 -4.67 -7.86 -18.91
CA ALA A 133 -5.60 -8.36 -17.89
C ALA A 133 -5.12 -7.98 -16.48
N ASN A 134 -3.82 -8.13 -16.20
CA ASN A 134 -3.25 -7.74 -14.93
C ASN A 134 -3.34 -6.23 -14.69
N MET A 135 -3.09 -5.40 -15.70
CA MET A 135 -3.28 -3.95 -15.60
C MET A 135 -4.71 -3.56 -15.23
N LEU A 136 -5.71 -4.24 -15.80
CA LEU A 136 -7.11 -4.04 -15.43
C LEU A 136 -7.39 -4.48 -14.00
N ALA A 137 -6.87 -5.64 -13.58
CA ALA A 137 -6.98 -6.10 -12.21
C ALA A 137 -6.36 -5.09 -11.23
N THR A 138 -5.18 -4.56 -11.54
CA THR A 138 -4.51 -3.51 -10.77
C THR A 138 -5.36 -2.25 -10.65
N ALA A 139 -6.05 -1.83 -11.73
CA ALA A 139 -6.97 -0.70 -11.65
C ALA A 139 -8.12 -0.97 -10.66
N PHE A 140 -8.68 -2.19 -10.66
CA PHE A 140 -9.68 -2.60 -9.68
C PHE A 140 -9.12 -2.64 -8.25
N GLU A 141 -7.89 -3.08 -8.04
CA GLU A 141 -7.22 -3.08 -6.74
C GLU A 141 -7.05 -1.66 -6.19
N VAL A 142 -6.58 -0.71 -7.01
CA VAL A 142 -6.44 0.69 -6.61
C VAL A 142 -7.81 1.28 -6.24
N ILE A 143 -8.83 1.09 -7.08
CA ILE A 143 -10.16 1.64 -6.84
C ILE A 143 -10.80 1.03 -5.60
N SER A 144 -10.77 -0.30 -5.47
CA SER A 144 -11.38 -1.01 -4.34
C SER A 144 -10.65 -0.73 -3.03
N GLY A 145 -9.31 -0.70 -3.05
CA GLY A 145 -8.50 -0.32 -1.89
C GLY A 145 -8.82 1.11 -1.42
N ALA A 146 -8.84 2.08 -2.34
CA ALA A 146 -9.21 3.45 -2.02
C ALA A 146 -10.64 3.55 -1.45
N PHE A 147 -11.58 2.83 -2.05
CA PHE A 147 -12.96 2.75 -1.57
C PHE A 147 -13.04 2.21 -0.14
N LEU A 148 -12.35 1.12 0.16
CA LEU A 148 -12.34 0.50 1.49
C LEU A 148 -11.74 1.44 2.54
N VAL A 149 -10.68 2.17 2.23
CA VAL A 149 -10.10 3.18 3.14
C VAL A 149 -11.09 4.31 3.40
N LEU A 150 -11.64 4.90 2.33
CA LEU A 150 -12.53 6.08 2.43
C LEU A 150 -13.89 5.76 3.06
N LYS A 151 -14.38 4.53 2.90
CA LYS A 151 -15.70 4.08 3.38
C LYS A 151 -15.62 3.04 4.48
N ALA A 152 -14.48 2.90 5.15
CA ALA A 152 -14.24 1.88 6.17
C ALA A 152 -15.33 1.82 7.25
N ARG A 153 -15.79 2.98 7.74
CA ARG A 153 -16.85 3.06 8.77
C ARG A 153 -18.21 2.62 8.25
N THR A 154 -18.54 2.96 7.00
CA THR A 154 -19.79 2.54 6.35
C THR A 154 -19.80 1.04 6.10
N VAL A 155 -18.69 0.49 5.61
CA VAL A 155 -18.54 -0.95 5.36
C VAL A 155 -18.61 -1.73 6.68
N ALA A 156 -17.90 -1.27 7.72
CA ALA A 156 -17.98 -1.89 9.05
C ALA A 156 -19.39 -1.83 9.66
N GLY A 157 -20.11 -0.73 9.47
CA GLY A 157 -21.52 -0.63 9.87
C GLY A 157 -22.36 -1.72 9.21
N LYS A 158 -22.28 -1.83 7.88
CA LYS A 158 -23.02 -2.85 7.12
C LYS A 158 -22.66 -4.28 7.52
N ILE A 159 -21.38 -4.59 7.75
CA ILE A 159 -20.97 -5.93 8.21
C ILE A 159 -21.57 -6.23 9.58
N ASN A 160 -21.55 -5.27 10.50
CA ASN A 160 -22.15 -5.43 11.82
C ASN A 160 -23.67 -5.58 11.77
N ASP A 161 -24.35 -4.93 10.81
CA ASP A 161 -25.79 -5.05 10.61
C ASP A 161 -26.18 -6.44 10.10
N VAL A 162 -25.34 -7.07 9.27
CA VAL A 162 -25.55 -8.45 8.78
C VAL A 162 -25.22 -9.51 9.84
N ALA A 163 -24.28 -9.21 10.74
CA ALA A 163 -23.84 -10.14 11.78
C ALA A 163 -24.75 -10.16 13.03
N ARG A 164 -25.75 -9.27 13.09
CA ARG A 164 -26.78 -9.21 14.13
C ARG A 164 -28.04 -9.94 13.70
#